data_AF-A0A7X7Y0V2-F1
#
_entry.id   AF-A0A7X7Y0V2-F1
#
_cell.length_a   1.000
_cell.length_b   1.000
_cell.length_c   1.000
_cell.angle_alpha   90.00
_cell.angle_beta   90.00
_cell.angle_gamma   90.00
#
_symmetry.space_group_name_H-M   'P 1'
#
loop_
_entity.id
_entity.type
_entity.pdbx_description
1 polymer ?
#
loop_
_entity_poly.entity_id
_entity_poly.type
_entity_poly.pdbx_seq_one_letter_code
_entity_poly.pdbx_strand_id
1 'polypeptide(L)'
;MLLEIESKKKLFDQVIKSSEGDTFFLVAKIEDEVIGTISFSPSSNDIIKLNLKQINNVGELGSLYVLPSYQGRGIASALIHVLLEHLHRKGIQQFCLDSGYRLAQRRWLRKFGTPYKIIEEYWGKDNHHMIWLCRVRDYIESSDVKAFHMYERVIKDSSINLTTNVDFNAIVVYVIKGKDLSNQDVLQ
;
A
#
# COMPACT_ATOMS: atom_id res chain seq x y z
N MET A 1 9.61 -15.43 9.80
CA MET A 1 8.29 -15.79 9.25
C MET A 1 7.19 -15.72 10.32
N LEU A 2 7.10 -16.58 11.33
CA LEU A 2 6.04 -16.50 12.35
C LEU A 2 5.98 -15.12 13.07
N LEU A 3 7.11 -14.66 13.61
CA LEU A 3 7.24 -13.32 14.24
C LEU A 3 6.81 -12.16 13.32
N GLU A 4 6.98 -12.31 12.01
CA GLU A 4 6.62 -11.29 11.02
C GLU A 4 5.10 -11.27 10.77
N ILE A 5 4.47 -12.45 10.74
CA ILE A 5 3.02 -12.59 10.66
C ILE A 5 2.35 -12.04 11.92
N GLU A 6 2.88 -12.36 13.10
CA GLU A 6 2.39 -11.86 14.39
C GLU A 6 2.52 -10.35 14.51
N SER A 7 3.67 -9.79 14.10
CA SER A 7 3.88 -8.33 14.07
C SER A 7 2.89 -7.61 13.17
N LYS A 8 2.59 -8.15 11.98
CA LYS A 8 1.60 -7.57 11.06
C LYS A 8 0.16 -7.70 11.58
N LYS A 9 -0.19 -8.83 12.19
CA LYS A 9 -1.49 -8.98 12.88
C LYS A 9 -1.65 -7.94 13.98
N LYS A 10 -0.63 -7.75 14.82
CA LYS A 10 -0.63 -6.74 15.88
C LYS A 10 -0.78 -5.32 15.34
N LEU A 11 -0.06 -4.98 14.25
CA LEU A 11 -0.18 -3.67 13.60
C LEU A 11 -1.58 -3.43 13.02
N PHE A 12 -2.16 -4.44 12.36
CA PHE A 12 -3.53 -4.37 11.82
C PHE A 12 -4.58 -4.21 12.93
N ASP A 13 -4.45 -4.98 14.01
CA ASP A 13 -5.26 -4.87 15.22
C ASP A 13 -5.19 -3.46 15.84
N GLN A 14 -4.00 -2.87 15.90
CA GLN A 14 -3.80 -1.50 16.41
C GLN A 14 -4.49 -0.48 15.51
N VAL A 15 -4.32 -0.59 14.19
CA VAL A 15 -4.97 0.29 13.22
C VAL A 15 -6.49 0.17 13.28
N ILE A 16 -7.08 -1.01 13.47
CA ILE A 16 -8.54 -1.13 13.63
C ILE A 16 -9.02 -0.51 14.95
N LYS A 17 -8.27 -0.71 16.04
CA LYS A 17 -8.68 -0.30 17.40
C LYS A 17 -8.51 1.20 17.66
N SER A 18 -7.62 1.89 16.94
CA SER A 18 -7.36 3.32 17.10
C SER A 18 -7.39 4.07 15.77
N SER A 19 -8.16 5.15 15.69
CA SER A 19 -8.12 6.13 14.60
C SER A 19 -6.94 7.11 14.68
N GLU A 20 -6.11 7.01 15.74
CA GLU A 20 -4.93 7.85 15.93
C GLU A 20 -3.73 7.33 15.13
N GLY A 21 -3.16 8.21 14.29
CA GLY A 21 -1.91 7.98 13.56
C GLY A 21 -2.06 7.94 12.04
N ASP A 22 -0.93 8.05 11.34
CA ASP A 22 -0.89 8.07 9.87
C ASP A 22 -0.86 6.70 9.21
N THR A 23 -0.95 5.62 9.99
CA THR A 23 -0.95 4.25 9.47
C THR A 23 -2.32 3.85 8.94
N PHE A 24 -2.38 3.34 7.71
CA PHE A 24 -3.58 2.77 7.12
C PHE A 24 -3.23 1.60 6.18
N PHE A 25 -4.24 0.77 5.91
CA PHE A 25 -4.14 -0.30 4.92
C PHE A 25 -5.09 -0.02 3.76
N LEU A 26 -4.75 -0.45 2.55
CA LEU A 26 -5.73 -0.68 1.49
C LEU A 26 -5.86 -2.19 1.27
N VAL A 27 -7.09 -2.69 1.14
CA VAL A 27 -7.35 -4.10 0.82
C VAL A 27 -8.11 -4.22 -0.49
N ALA A 28 -7.67 -5.12 -1.36
CA ALA A 28 -8.42 -5.53 -2.54
C ALA A 28 -9.28 -6.75 -2.16
N LYS A 29 -10.60 -6.66 -2.32
CA LYS A 29 -11.53 -7.79 -2.20
C LYS A 29 -12.01 -8.27 -3.57
N ILE A 30 -12.31 -9.56 -3.70
CA ILE A 30 -13.22 -10.13 -4.70
C ILE A 30 -14.39 -10.73 -3.93
N GLU A 31 -15.60 -10.26 -4.19
CA GLU A 31 -16.78 -10.60 -3.38
C GLU A 31 -16.48 -10.35 -1.88
N ASP A 32 -16.47 -11.40 -1.06
CA ASP A 32 -16.07 -11.35 0.34
C ASP A 32 -14.63 -11.80 0.65
N GLU A 33 -13.89 -12.32 -0.33
CA GLU A 33 -12.49 -12.72 -0.16
C GLU A 33 -11.53 -11.50 -0.24
N VAL A 34 -10.69 -11.30 0.78
CA VAL A 34 -9.56 -10.35 0.70
C VAL A 34 -8.42 -10.98 -0.08
N ILE A 35 -8.23 -10.54 -1.32
CA ILE A 35 -7.26 -11.10 -2.27
C ILE A 35 -5.90 -10.38 -2.27
N GLY A 36 -5.81 -9.20 -1.65
CA GLY A 36 -4.55 -8.47 -1.51
C GLY A 36 -4.63 -7.30 -0.54
N THR A 37 -3.46 -6.82 -0.10
CA THR A 37 -3.32 -5.70 0.83
C THR A 37 -2.04 -4.91 0.56
N ILE A 38 -2.02 -3.64 0.95
CA ILE A 38 -0.86 -2.75 1.00
C ILE A 38 -1.00 -1.87 2.25
N SER A 39 0.10 -1.50 2.91
CA SER A 39 0.08 -0.56 4.02
C SER A 39 0.80 0.72 3.68
N PHE A 40 0.41 1.80 4.35
CA PHE A 40 1.23 3.00 4.48
C PHE A 40 1.34 3.34 5.97
N SER A 41 2.51 3.76 6.41
CA SER A 41 2.80 4.14 7.80
C SER A 41 3.86 5.23 7.87
N PRO A 42 4.12 5.84 9.04
CA PRO A 42 5.44 6.43 9.29
C PRO A 42 6.56 5.44 8.98
N SER A 43 7.74 5.92 8.59
CA SER A 43 8.91 5.08 8.31
C SER A 43 9.20 4.13 9.47
N SER A 44 9.49 2.86 9.14
CA SER A 44 9.87 1.86 10.13
C SER A 44 11.16 2.24 10.86
N ASN A 45 11.30 1.72 12.08
CA ASN A 45 12.51 1.90 12.89
C ASN A 45 13.78 1.44 12.16
N ASP A 46 13.69 0.47 11.25
CA ASP A 46 14.86 -0.02 10.52
C ASP A 46 15.31 0.96 9.43
N ILE A 47 14.38 1.64 8.74
CA ILE A 47 14.70 2.77 7.86
C ILE A 47 15.26 3.95 8.67
N ILE A 48 14.65 4.29 9.81
CA ILE A 48 15.09 5.42 10.67
C ILE A 48 16.50 5.20 11.24
N LYS A 49 16.85 3.98 11.68
CA LYS A 49 18.18 3.63 12.21
C LYS A 49 19.32 3.92 11.22
N LEU A 50 19.04 3.93 9.93
CA LEU A 50 20.03 4.22 8.88
C LEU A 50 20.40 5.70 8.81
N ASN A 51 19.74 6.57 9.60
CA ASN A 51 20.02 8.01 9.72
C ASN A 51 20.02 8.75 8.36
N LEU A 52 19.22 8.26 7.42
CA LEU A 52 19.06 8.86 6.10
C LEU A 52 18.19 10.11 6.23
N LYS A 53 18.84 11.27 6.42
CA LYS A 53 18.18 12.57 6.70
C LYS A 53 17.00 12.93 5.79
N GLN A 54 16.97 12.43 4.54
CA GLN A 54 15.88 12.65 3.58
C GLN A 54 14.66 11.72 3.76
N ILE A 55 14.77 10.66 4.57
CA ILE A 55 13.73 9.63 4.75
C ILE A 55 13.10 9.69 6.15
N ASN A 56 13.78 10.24 7.17
CA ASN A 56 13.28 10.26 8.56
C ASN A 56 11.88 10.87 8.76
N ASN A 57 11.41 11.73 7.84
CA ASN A 57 10.07 12.35 7.86
C ASN A 57 9.17 11.90 6.67
N VAL A 58 9.55 10.82 5.99
CA VAL A 58 8.83 10.27 4.83
C VAL A 58 8.06 9.03 5.27
N GLY A 59 6.82 8.88 4.80
CA GLY A 59 6.03 7.68 5.07
C GLY A 59 6.41 6.50 4.18
N GLU A 60 6.27 5.30 4.71
CA GLU A 60 6.69 4.04 4.08
C GLU A 60 5.49 3.31 3.45
N LEU A 61 5.66 2.91 2.19
CA LEU A 61 4.82 1.93 1.51
C LEU A 61 5.29 0.53 1.94
N GLY A 62 4.48 -0.13 2.76
CA GLY A 62 4.78 -1.44 3.35
C GLY A 62 3.76 -2.53 2.99
N SER A 63 4.01 -3.72 3.52
CA SER A 63 3.08 -4.88 3.54
C SER A 63 2.29 -5.17 2.26
N LEU A 64 2.90 -5.03 1.08
CA LEU A 64 2.23 -5.35 -0.19
C LEU A 64 2.17 -6.87 -0.41
N TYR A 65 0.96 -7.44 -0.31
CA TYR A 65 0.69 -8.86 -0.54
C TYR A 65 -0.48 -9.07 -1.48
N VAL A 66 -0.42 -10.13 -2.29
CA VAL A 66 -1.50 -10.63 -3.14
C VAL A 66 -1.52 -12.15 -3.04
N LEU A 67 -2.69 -12.72 -2.81
CA LEU A 67 -2.88 -14.17 -2.72
C LEU A 67 -2.31 -14.89 -3.95
N PRO A 68 -1.61 -16.04 -3.81
CA PRO A 68 -0.88 -16.68 -4.91
C PRO A 68 -1.69 -16.92 -6.17
N SER A 69 -2.93 -17.40 -6.04
CA SER A 69 -3.90 -17.63 -7.13
C SER A 69 -4.23 -16.37 -7.95
N TYR A 70 -4.09 -15.19 -7.35
CA TYR A 70 -4.42 -13.89 -7.94
C TYR A 70 -3.17 -13.09 -8.36
N GLN A 71 -1.96 -13.59 -8.15
CA GLN A 71 -0.73 -12.92 -8.60
C GLN A 71 -0.64 -12.84 -10.14
N GLY A 72 0.12 -11.87 -10.65
CA GLY A 72 0.27 -11.61 -12.09
C GLY A 72 -0.88 -10.83 -12.72
N ARG A 73 -2.04 -10.72 -12.05
CA ARG A 73 -3.27 -10.07 -12.58
C ARG A 73 -3.37 -8.56 -12.31
N GLY A 74 -2.25 -7.86 -12.13
CA GLY A 74 -2.24 -6.40 -11.93
C GLY A 74 -2.69 -5.86 -10.56
N ILE A 75 -3.31 -6.66 -9.68
CA ILE A 75 -3.82 -6.22 -8.35
C ILE A 75 -2.81 -5.42 -7.53
N ALA A 76 -1.55 -5.87 -7.49
CA ALA A 76 -0.48 -5.15 -6.78
C ALA A 76 -0.23 -3.74 -7.37
N SER A 77 -0.37 -3.55 -8.68
CA SER A 77 -0.28 -2.23 -9.31
C SER A 77 -1.50 -1.37 -9.02
N ALA A 78 -2.71 -1.95 -8.97
CA ALA A 78 -3.93 -1.22 -8.59
C ALA A 78 -3.87 -0.72 -7.14
N LEU A 79 -3.46 -1.58 -6.19
CA LEU A 79 -3.23 -1.21 -4.79
C LEU A 79 -2.21 -0.07 -4.64
N ILE A 80 -1.10 -0.12 -5.38
CA ILE A 80 -0.10 0.96 -5.38
C ILE A 80 -0.68 2.25 -6.00
N HIS A 81 -1.46 2.16 -7.08
CA HIS A 81 -2.05 3.33 -7.72
C HIS A 81 -3.02 4.07 -6.78
N VAL A 82 -3.99 3.35 -6.19
CA VAL A 82 -4.94 3.93 -5.22
C VAL A 82 -4.22 4.52 -4.00
N LEU A 83 -3.13 3.88 -3.54
CA LEU A 83 -2.28 4.45 -2.49
C LEU A 83 -1.67 5.79 -2.94
N LEU A 84 -1.05 5.85 -4.11
CA LEU A 84 -0.40 7.06 -4.60
C LEU A 84 -1.39 8.21 -4.82
N GLU A 85 -2.58 7.94 -5.34
CA GLU A 85 -3.67 8.92 -5.44
C GLU A 85 -4.16 9.41 -4.07
N HIS A 86 -4.17 8.54 -3.06
CA HIS A 86 -4.51 8.91 -1.69
C HIS A 86 -3.44 9.79 -1.05
N LEU A 87 -2.15 9.44 -1.22
CA LEU A 87 -1.02 10.25 -0.78
C LEU A 87 -1.02 11.61 -1.46
N HIS A 88 -1.26 11.66 -2.77
CA HIS A 88 -1.33 12.92 -3.52
C HIS A 88 -2.43 13.85 -3.00
N ARG A 89 -3.66 13.33 -2.81
CA ARG A 89 -4.78 14.11 -2.25
C ARG A 89 -4.55 14.57 -0.81
N LYS A 90 -3.75 13.84 -0.04
CA LYS A 90 -3.25 14.27 1.28
C LYS A 90 -2.13 15.33 1.22
N GLY A 91 -1.67 15.73 0.03
CA GLY A 91 -0.52 16.64 -0.15
C GLY A 91 0.84 16.01 0.16
N ILE A 92 0.91 14.69 0.34
CA ILE A 92 2.16 13.96 0.62
C ILE A 92 2.97 13.89 -0.67
N GLN A 93 4.17 14.50 -0.65
CA GLN A 93 5.01 14.65 -1.84
C GLN A 93 5.91 13.45 -2.12
N GLN A 94 6.28 12.69 -1.08
CA GLN A 94 7.24 11.59 -1.16
C GLN A 94 6.81 10.41 -0.32
N PHE A 95 7.26 9.22 -0.71
CA PHE A 95 7.15 7.98 0.05
C PHE A 95 8.45 7.19 -0.10
N CYS A 96 8.72 6.28 0.82
CA CYS A 96 9.80 5.31 0.72
C CYS A 96 9.27 3.88 0.71
N LEU A 97 10.10 2.93 0.33
CA LEU A 97 9.91 1.51 0.57
C LEU A 97 11.27 0.83 0.63
N ASP A 98 11.35 -0.33 1.27
CA ASP A 98 12.53 -1.18 1.23
C ASP A 98 12.22 -2.59 0.71
N SER A 99 13.29 -3.36 0.47
CA SER A 99 13.21 -4.81 0.43
C SER A 99 14.57 -5.47 0.66
N GLY A 100 14.61 -6.47 1.53
CA GLY A 100 15.66 -7.50 1.54
C GLY A 100 15.40 -8.70 0.62
N TYR A 101 14.19 -8.83 0.05
CA TYR A 101 13.80 -10.04 -0.68
C TYR A 101 14.05 -9.92 -2.19
N ARG A 102 14.99 -10.71 -2.71
CA ARG A 102 15.45 -10.68 -4.12
C ARG A 102 14.31 -10.67 -5.17
N LEU A 103 13.21 -11.41 -4.96
CA LEU A 103 12.10 -11.40 -5.91
C LEU A 103 11.32 -10.07 -5.90
N ALA A 104 11.16 -9.46 -4.73
CA ALA A 104 10.51 -8.16 -4.58
C ALA A 104 11.41 -7.03 -5.10
N GLN A 105 12.71 -7.06 -4.80
CA GLN A 105 13.71 -6.14 -5.38
C GLN A 105 13.62 -6.07 -6.91
N ARG A 106 13.53 -7.23 -7.60
CA ARG A 106 13.35 -7.26 -9.08
C ARG A 106 12.03 -6.65 -9.56
N ARG A 107 10.98 -6.63 -8.73
CA ARG A 107 9.69 -5.97 -9.05
C ARG A 107 9.80 -4.46 -8.79
N TRP A 108 10.44 -4.06 -7.70
CA TRP A 108 10.68 -2.66 -7.35
C TRP A 108 11.62 -1.95 -8.32
N LEU A 109 12.73 -2.59 -8.73
CA LEU A 109 13.61 -2.07 -9.78
C LEU A 109 12.86 -1.73 -11.09
N ARG A 110 11.87 -2.54 -11.47
CA ARG A 110 11.05 -2.30 -12.67
C ARG A 110 9.99 -1.22 -12.49
N LYS A 111 9.47 -1.03 -11.28
CA LYS A 111 8.35 -0.10 -11.01
C LYS A 111 8.81 1.29 -10.56
N PHE A 112 9.90 1.36 -9.80
CA PHE A 112 10.41 2.56 -9.16
C PHE A 112 11.85 2.91 -9.55
N GLY A 113 12.46 2.14 -10.46
CA GLY A 113 13.81 2.38 -10.96
C GLY A 113 14.91 2.06 -9.94
N THR A 114 16.03 2.77 -10.04
CA THR A 114 17.21 2.60 -9.19
C THR A 114 16.88 2.90 -7.71
N PRO A 115 17.26 2.04 -6.75
CA PRO A 115 17.09 2.34 -5.33
C PRO A 115 17.93 3.56 -4.93
N TYR A 116 17.37 4.36 -4.02
CA TYR A 116 18.04 5.49 -3.37
C TYR A 116 19.26 5.05 -2.55
N LYS A 117 19.17 3.89 -1.89
CA LYS A 117 20.27 3.29 -1.13
C LYS A 117 20.28 1.77 -1.29
N ILE A 118 21.48 1.23 -1.43
CA ILE A 118 21.76 -0.20 -1.27
C ILE A 118 22.66 -0.34 -0.04
N ILE A 119 22.36 -1.34 0.78
CA ILE A 119 23.21 -1.79 1.89
C ILE A 119 23.64 -3.21 1.55
N GLU A 120 24.92 -3.37 1.27
CA GLU A 120 25.50 -4.64 0.87
C GLU A 120 25.49 -5.63 2.04
N GLU A 121 25.35 -6.92 1.69
CA GLU A 121 25.34 -8.08 2.59
C GLU A 121 24.53 -8.00 3.90
N TYR A 122 23.56 -7.07 4.01
CA TYR A 122 22.79 -6.84 5.24
C TYR A 122 22.04 -8.09 5.75
N TRP A 123 21.54 -8.93 4.84
CA TRP A 123 20.91 -10.22 5.16
C TRP A 123 21.85 -11.41 4.91
N GLY A 124 23.15 -11.19 5.03
CA GLY A 124 24.22 -12.12 4.68
C GLY A 124 24.70 -11.99 3.24
N LYS A 125 25.69 -12.82 2.89
CA LYS A 125 26.40 -12.79 1.60
C LYS A 125 25.44 -12.73 0.40
N ASP A 126 25.72 -11.81 -0.53
CA ASP A 126 24.91 -11.53 -1.72
C ASP A 126 23.43 -11.15 -1.44
N ASN A 127 23.03 -10.86 -0.21
CA ASN A 127 21.66 -10.48 0.16
C ASN A 127 21.60 -9.03 0.65
N HIS A 128 21.64 -8.12 -0.31
CA HIS A 128 21.55 -6.68 -0.07
C HIS A 128 20.16 -6.29 0.45
N HIS A 129 20.11 -5.20 1.21
CA HIS A 129 18.87 -4.49 1.52
C HIS A 129 18.82 -3.25 0.61
N MET A 130 17.71 -3.06 -0.11
CA MET A 130 17.52 -1.96 -1.06
C MET A 130 16.39 -1.05 -0.59
N ILE A 131 16.58 0.26 -0.72
CA ILE A 131 15.64 1.29 -0.27
C ILE A 131 15.38 2.25 -1.42
N TRP A 132 14.12 2.53 -1.70
CA TRP A 132 13.67 3.53 -2.67
C TRP A 132 13.14 4.76 -1.93
N LEU A 133 13.43 5.95 -2.46
CA LEU A 133 12.83 7.21 -2.08
C LEU A 133 12.18 7.80 -3.33
N CYS A 134 10.85 7.83 -3.34
CA CYS A 134 10.05 8.12 -4.52
C CYS A 134 9.25 9.42 -4.30
N ARG A 135 9.05 10.20 -5.36
CA ARG A 135 8.08 11.29 -5.36
C ARG A 135 6.73 10.75 -5.80
N VAL A 136 5.66 11.12 -5.11
CA VAL A 136 4.29 10.68 -5.46
C VAL A 136 3.91 11.16 -6.86
N ARG A 137 4.26 12.41 -7.20
CA ARG A 137 3.91 13.04 -8.48
C ARG A 137 4.40 12.29 -9.72
N ASP A 138 5.59 11.68 -9.62
CA ASP A 138 6.25 10.97 -10.72
C ASP A 138 5.49 9.69 -11.15
N TYR A 139 4.41 9.32 -10.44
CA TYR A 139 3.58 8.14 -10.68
C TYR A 139 2.06 8.44 -10.78
N ILE A 140 1.67 9.71 -10.97
CA ILE A 140 0.26 10.15 -11.08
C ILE A 140 -0.03 11.11 -12.26
N GLU A 141 1.00 11.64 -12.94
CA GLU A 141 0.83 12.46 -14.16
C GLU A 141 0.57 11.57 -15.39
N SER A 142 -0.25 11.95 -16.39
CA SER A 142 -1.36 12.92 -16.39
C SER A 142 -2.35 12.47 -17.48
N SER A 143 -3.64 12.40 -17.14
CA SER A 143 -4.76 12.30 -18.11
C SER A 143 -4.65 11.31 -19.28
N ASP A 144 -4.07 10.12 -19.09
CA ASP A 144 -4.34 9.02 -20.02
C ASP A 144 -5.68 8.38 -19.64
N VAL A 145 -6.74 8.97 -20.19
CA VAL A 145 -8.18 8.69 -19.97
C VAL A 145 -8.55 7.18 -20.10
N LYS A 146 -7.67 6.39 -20.71
CA LYS A 146 -7.74 4.92 -20.83
C LYS A 146 -7.54 4.17 -19.52
N ALA A 147 -6.64 4.64 -18.65
CA ALA A 147 -6.51 4.07 -17.30
C ALA A 147 -7.68 4.53 -16.41
N PHE A 148 -8.11 5.78 -16.56
CA PHE A 148 -9.23 6.36 -15.81
C PHE A 148 -10.55 5.59 -16.03
N HIS A 149 -10.85 5.17 -17.27
CA HIS A 149 -12.00 4.29 -17.57
C HIS A 149 -11.80 2.81 -17.16
N MET A 150 -10.59 2.40 -16.80
CA MET A 150 -10.28 1.03 -16.37
C MET A 150 -10.24 0.88 -14.84
N TYR A 151 -10.09 1.99 -14.10
CA TYR A 151 -9.93 2.02 -12.65
C TYR A 151 -11.02 2.77 -11.88
N GLU A 152 -12.14 3.16 -12.51
CA GLU A 152 -13.33 3.58 -11.76
C GLU A 152 -13.92 2.41 -10.94
N ARG A 153 -13.43 2.26 -9.70
CA ARG A 153 -14.17 1.72 -8.56
C ARG A 153 -13.42 2.00 -7.24
N VAL A 154 -14.18 2.57 -6.31
CA VAL A 154 -13.91 2.72 -4.86
C VAL A 154 -12.92 3.82 -4.43
N ILE A 155 -13.47 5.01 -4.20
CA ILE A 155 -13.62 5.50 -2.82
C ILE A 155 -15.07 5.96 -2.65
N LYS A 156 -15.82 5.30 -1.77
CA LYS A 156 -17.07 5.84 -1.22
C LYS A 156 -16.89 6.04 0.28
N ASP A 157 -16.82 7.31 0.66
CA ASP A 157 -17.33 7.71 1.96
C ASP A 157 -18.87 7.82 1.84
N SER A 158 -19.57 7.46 2.91
CA SER A 158 -21.01 7.67 3.19
C SER A 158 -22.02 7.77 2.01
N SER A 159 -22.89 6.76 1.93
CA SER A 159 -24.23 6.79 1.29
C SER A 159 -24.34 6.69 -0.25
N ILE A 160 -25.48 6.14 -0.70
CA ILE A 160 -26.00 6.06 -2.09
C ILE A 160 -25.57 4.85 -2.96
N ASN A 161 -26.58 4.16 -3.51
CA ASN A 161 -26.52 3.06 -4.49
C ASN A 161 -26.31 3.52 -5.94
N LEU A 162 -25.79 2.62 -6.80
CA LEU A 162 -26.17 2.33 -8.22
C LEU A 162 -24.98 1.86 -9.09
N THR A 163 -25.30 1.21 -10.22
CA THR A 163 -24.42 0.51 -11.19
C THR A 163 -23.93 1.48 -12.32
N THR A 164 -23.32 1.14 -13.47
CA THR A 164 -23.10 -0.07 -14.34
C THR A 164 -22.11 0.35 -15.46
N ASN A 165 -21.31 -0.46 -16.18
CA ASN A 165 -20.83 -1.84 -16.04
C ASN A 165 -19.60 -2.06 -16.99
N VAL A 166 -18.47 -2.61 -16.52
CA VAL A 166 -17.36 -3.14 -17.37
C VAL A 166 -16.73 -4.32 -16.62
N ASP A 167 -16.23 -5.34 -17.33
CA ASP A 167 -15.95 -6.67 -16.78
C ASP A 167 -14.61 -6.82 -16.01
N PHE A 168 -14.43 -5.94 -15.01
CA PHE A 168 -13.51 -6.08 -13.87
C PHE A 168 -14.32 -6.28 -12.58
N ASN A 169 -15.43 -7.00 -12.66
CA ASN A 169 -16.65 -6.65 -11.92
C ASN A 169 -16.62 -6.89 -10.40
N ALA A 170 -15.58 -7.54 -9.86
CA ALA A 170 -15.52 -7.94 -8.45
C ALA A 170 -14.40 -7.28 -7.61
N ILE A 171 -13.40 -6.60 -8.20
CA ILE A 171 -12.28 -6.06 -7.40
C ILE A 171 -12.64 -4.72 -6.78
N VAL A 172 -12.75 -4.70 -5.45
CA VAL A 172 -13.17 -3.53 -4.65
C VAL A 172 -12.04 -3.17 -3.69
N VAL A 173 -11.46 -1.97 -3.81
CA VAL A 173 -10.31 -1.53 -2.98
C VAL A 173 -10.79 -0.64 -1.83
N TYR A 174 -10.72 -1.15 -0.60
CA TYR A 174 -11.15 -0.42 0.60
C TYR A 174 -9.97 0.20 1.32
N VAL A 175 -10.11 1.46 1.77
CA VAL A 175 -9.21 2.09 2.75
C VAL A 175 -9.63 1.64 4.15
N ILE A 176 -8.77 0.91 4.86
CA ILE A 176 -8.97 0.58 6.28
C ILE A 176 -8.13 1.55 7.13
N LYS A 177 -8.84 2.36 7.90
CA LYS A 177 -8.35 3.17 9.02
C LYS A 177 -9.09 2.75 10.29
N GLY A 178 -8.61 3.20 11.45
CA GLY A 178 -9.26 2.91 12.71
C GLY A 178 -10.60 3.60 12.89
N LYS A 179 -11.31 3.12 13.94
CA LYS A 179 -12.64 3.55 14.35
C LYS A 179 -12.98 4.99 13.98
N ASP A 180 -13.89 5.13 13.03
CA ASP A 180 -15.18 5.73 13.39
C ASP A 180 -16.22 4.61 13.52
N LEU A 181 -16.48 4.19 14.76
CA LEU A 181 -17.52 3.20 15.09
C LEU A 181 -18.70 3.90 15.82
N SER A 182 -18.99 5.15 15.43
CA SER A 182 -20.11 5.93 15.95
C SER A 182 -21.44 5.64 15.25
N ASN A 183 -21.44 5.17 13.99
CA ASN A 183 -22.65 4.67 13.34
C ASN A 183 -22.98 3.25 13.79
N GLN A 184 -23.55 3.17 15.00
CA GLN A 184 -24.54 2.15 15.32
C GLN A 184 -25.82 2.42 14.53
N ASP A 185 -26.00 1.73 13.42
CA ASP A 185 -27.23 1.60 12.62
C ASP A 185 -26.96 0.45 11.63
N VAL A 186 -27.70 -0.67 11.54
CA VAL A 186 -28.96 -1.16 12.14
C VAL A 186 -28.77 -2.70 12.21
N LEU A 187 -29.19 -3.48 13.22
CA LEU A 187 -30.52 -4.11 13.31
C LEU A 187 -30.67 -4.89 14.64
N GLN A 188 -31.76 -4.59 15.34
CA GLN A 188 -32.63 -5.62 15.93
C GLN A 188 -33.57 -6.14 14.83
#